data_AF-A0A837HRZ9-F1
#
_entry.id   AF-A0A837HRZ9-F1
#
_cell.length_a   1.000
_cell.length_b   1.000
_cell.length_c   1.000
_cell.angle_alpha   90.00
_cell.angle_beta   90.00
_cell.angle_gamma   90.00
#
_symmetry.space_group_name_H-M   'P 1'
#
loop_
_entity.id
_entity.type
_entity.pdbx_description
1 polymer ?
#
loop_
_entity_poly.entity_id
_entity_poly.type
_entity_poly.pdbx_seq_one_letter_code
_entity_poly.pdbx_strand_id
1 'polypeptide(L)'
;MKKNSKIKIKRLTGKDFAKTTFKFKSKVIIWNAGTHAKGSDAGAWRFARVPEGISAKIKEMQKGRKRRGWGAVYAKAKVKKNEWVTSIFPDRHSATYILPLKKEIRYEENLYDGSEFNFSIEIWF
;
A
#
# COMPACT_ATOMS: atom_id res chain seq x y z
N MET A 1 -31.25 -15.25 8.10
CA MET A 1 -30.80 -14.47 9.27
C MET A 1 -29.38 -13.96 9.04
N LYS A 2 -29.22 -12.66 8.78
CA LYS A 2 -27.91 -12.01 8.57
C LYS A 2 -27.30 -11.69 9.94
N LYS A 3 -26.15 -12.27 10.29
CA LYS A 3 -25.38 -11.86 11.48
C LYS A 3 -24.46 -10.71 11.10
N ASN A 4 -24.79 -9.54 11.65
CA ASN A 4 -24.03 -8.30 11.61
C ASN A 4 -22.60 -8.48 12.14
N SER A 5 -21.60 -8.29 11.28
CA SER A 5 -20.23 -7.98 11.70
C SER A 5 -20.09 -6.46 11.84
N LYS A 6 -20.15 -5.98 13.09
CA LYS A 6 -19.84 -4.59 13.45
C LYS A 6 -18.38 -4.29 13.13
N ILE A 7 -18.12 -3.63 11.99
CA ILE A 7 -16.83 -3.01 11.73
C ILE A 7 -16.73 -1.79 12.65
N LYS A 8 -16.00 -1.92 13.77
CA LYS A 8 -15.59 -0.78 14.60
C LYS A 8 -14.54 0.03 13.83
N ILE A 9 -14.99 1.04 13.10
CA ILE A 9 -14.11 2.09 12.58
C ILE A 9 -13.66 2.91 13.79
N LYS A 10 -12.46 2.63 14.30
CA LYS A 10 -11.83 3.42 15.36
C LYS A 10 -11.57 4.82 14.78
N ARG A 11 -12.24 5.85 15.31
CA ARG A 11 -11.94 7.26 15.01
C ARG A 11 -10.44 7.48 15.21
N LEU A 12 -9.72 7.80 14.15
CA LEU A 12 -8.37 8.38 14.25
C LEU A 12 -8.56 9.89 14.37
N THR A 13 -8.61 10.35 15.61
CA THR A 13 -8.57 11.76 16.00
C THR A 13 -7.19 12.36 15.71
N GLY A 14 -7.14 13.58 15.16
CA GLY A 14 -6.04 14.54 15.39
C GLY A 14 -5.32 15.08 14.16
N LYS A 15 -5.54 16.37 13.87
CA LYS A 15 -4.96 17.24 12.82
C LYS A 15 -5.44 16.96 11.39
N ASP A 16 -6.03 17.98 10.76
CA ASP A 16 -6.36 18.05 9.33
C ASP A 16 -5.08 18.04 8.49
N PHE A 17 -4.44 16.89 8.40
CA PHE A 17 -3.41 16.67 7.40
C PHE A 17 -4.11 16.69 6.04
N ALA A 18 -3.75 17.65 5.18
CA ALA A 18 -4.24 17.69 3.82
C ALA A 18 -4.05 16.32 3.17
N LYS A 19 -5.18 15.67 2.88
CA LYS A 19 -5.20 14.33 2.30
C LYS A 19 -5.22 14.42 0.79
N THR A 20 -4.55 13.50 0.12
CA THR A 20 -4.60 13.43 -1.33
C THR A 20 -4.78 11.99 -1.77
N THR A 21 -5.73 11.78 -2.69
CA THR A 21 -6.09 10.45 -3.16
C THR A 21 -5.59 10.21 -4.57
N PHE A 22 -4.99 9.05 -4.79
CA PHE A 22 -4.52 8.57 -6.08
C PHE A 22 -5.13 7.21 -6.39
N LYS A 23 -5.49 6.98 -7.65
CA LYS A 23 -5.94 5.68 -8.17
C LYS A 23 -4.98 5.22 -9.26
N PHE A 24 -4.64 3.95 -9.27
CA PHE A 24 -3.72 3.40 -10.26
C PHE A 24 -3.89 1.89 -10.42
N LYS A 25 -3.42 1.37 -11.56
CA LYS A 25 -3.23 -0.06 -11.78
C LYS A 25 -1.81 -0.46 -11.40
N SER A 26 -1.65 -1.63 -10.81
CA SER A 26 -0.35 -2.22 -10.54
C SER A 26 -0.42 -3.73 -10.53
N LYS A 27 0.64 -4.36 -11.01
CA LYS A 27 0.89 -5.79 -10.77
C LYS A 27 1.31 -6.01 -9.32
N VAL A 28 0.92 -7.16 -8.77
CA VAL A 28 1.45 -7.67 -7.50
C VAL A 28 2.84 -8.25 -7.75
N ILE A 29 3.83 -7.76 -7.01
CA ILE A 29 5.21 -8.22 -7.07
C ILE A 29 5.60 -8.89 -5.75
N ILE A 30 6.45 -9.90 -5.84
CA ILE A 30 7.07 -10.55 -4.69
C ILE A 30 8.43 -9.91 -4.46
N TRP A 31 8.74 -9.60 -3.20
CA TRP A 31 10.10 -9.30 -2.79
C TRP A 31 10.84 -10.58 -2.44
N ASN A 32 11.77 -10.97 -3.30
CA ASN A 32 12.63 -12.14 -3.08
C ASN A 32 13.90 -11.70 -2.34
N ALA A 33 13.84 -11.62 -1.01
CA ALA A 33 15.04 -11.57 -0.19
C ALA A 33 15.61 -12.98 -0.11
N GLY A 34 16.44 -13.38 -1.10
CA GLY A 34 17.30 -14.57 -1.08
C GLY A 34 16.68 -15.86 -0.51
N THR A 35 16.32 -16.78 -1.41
CA THR A 35 16.04 -18.21 -1.11
C THR A 35 14.98 -18.51 -0.05
N HIS A 36 13.71 -18.65 -0.45
CA HIS A 36 12.84 -19.74 0.00
C HIS A 36 11.84 -20.10 -1.10
N ALA A 37 12.02 -21.31 -1.64
CA ALA A 37 11.17 -22.16 -2.48
C ALA A 37 10.09 -21.51 -3.37
N LYS A 38 10.26 -21.67 -4.69
CA LYS A 38 9.13 -21.90 -5.61
C LYS A 38 8.13 -22.85 -4.93
N GLY A 39 6.99 -22.35 -4.48
CA GLY A 39 5.86 -23.18 -4.02
C GLY A 39 5.38 -22.99 -2.57
N SER A 40 6.05 -22.23 -1.71
CA SER A 40 5.50 -21.96 -0.36
C SER A 40 5.19 -20.47 -0.15
N ASP A 41 3.95 -20.13 0.26
CA ASP A 41 3.55 -18.77 0.68
C ASP A 41 4.11 -18.42 2.08
N ALA A 42 5.19 -19.07 2.48
CA ALA A 42 5.82 -18.98 3.79
C ALA A 42 6.67 -17.71 3.88
N GLY A 43 6.02 -16.57 4.12
CA GLY A 43 6.69 -15.34 4.54
C GLY A 43 7.16 -14.40 3.43
N ALA A 44 6.83 -14.69 2.17
CA ALA A 44 7.18 -13.79 1.06
C ALA A 44 6.40 -12.48 1.13
N TRP A 45 7.13 -11.35 1.21
CA TRP A 45 6.54 -10.02 1.16
C TRP A 45 6.04 -9.72 -0.24
N ARG A 46 4.85 -9.12 -0.32
CA ARG A 46 4.23 -8.74 -1.58
C ARG A 46 3.85 -7.27 -1.60
N PHE A 47 4.01 -6.67 -2.76
CA PHE A 47 3.86 -5.24 -2.95
C PHE A 47 3.09 -4.92 -4.23
N ALA A 48 2.53 -3.71 -4.29
CA ALA A 48 2.17 -3.03 -5.52
C ALA A 48 3.10 -1.83 -5.70
N ARG A 49 3.41 -1.46 -6.95
CA ARG A 49 4.18 -0.24 -7.25
C ARG A 49 3.23 0.91 -7.54
N VAL A 50 3.51 2.05 -6.94
CA VAL A 50 2.87 3.32 -7.29
C VAL A 50 3.54 3.83 -8.56
N PRO A 51 2.79 4.06 -9.67
CA PRO A 51 3.38 4.51 -10.93
C PRO A 51 4.27 5.75 -10.77
N GLU A 52 5.30 5.87 -11.63
CA GLU A 52 6.31 6.92 -11.54
C GLU A 52 5.73 8.33 -11.47
N GLY A 53 4.75 8.67 -12.31
CA GLY A 53 4.12 9.99 -12.30
C GLY A 53 3.44 10.34 -10.95
N ILE A 54 2.80 9.35 -10.33
CA ILE A 54 2.20 9.51 -8.99
C ILE A 54 3.30 9.60 -7.94
N SER A 55 4.31 8.74 -8.03
CA SER A 55 5.46 8.71 -7.11
C SER A 55 6.24 10.03 -7.11
N ALA A 56 6.47 10.62 -8.29
CA ALA A 56 7.09 11.93 -8.43
C ALA A 56 6.26 13.04 -7.75
N LYS A 57 4.94 13.02 -7.93
CA LYS A 57 4.03 13.96 -7.25
C LYS A 57 4.06 13.80 -5.73
N ILE A 58 4.08 12.57 -5.21
CA ILE A 58 4.20 12.30 -3.77
C ILE A 58 5.54 12.81 -3.23
N LYS A 59 6.64 12.57 -3.97
CA LYS A 59 7.97 13.06 -3.61
C LYS A 59 8.03 14.59 -3.57
N GLU A 60 7.37 15.25 -4.52
CA GLU A 60 7.21 16.71 -4.55
C GLU A 60 6.46 17.22 -3.32
N MET A 61 5.32 16.61 -2.99
CA MET A 61 4.52 16.97 -1.81
C MET A 61 5.30 16.80 -0.49
N GLN A 62 6.28 15.90 -0.46
CA GLN A 62 7.15 15.67 0.69
C GLN A 62 8.29 16.69 0.80
N LYS A 63 8.62 17.45 -0.25
CA LYS A 63 9.67 18.49 -0.17
C LYS A 63 9.31 19.53 0.89
N GLY A 64 10.33 19.99 1.63
CA GLY A 64 10.16 20.94 2.73
C GLY A 64 9.52 20.36 4.00
N ARG A 65 9.11 19.08 4.01
CA ARG A 65 8.54 18.41 5.20
C ARG A 65 9.58 17.52 5.88
N LYS A 66 9.47 17.39 7.21
CA LYS A 66 10.28 16.43 7.97
C LYS A 66 9.92 15.01 7.54
N ARG A 67 10.89 14.30 6.95
CA ARG A 67 10.70 12.90 6.53
C ARG A 67 10.59 11.98 7.73
N ARG A 68 9.70 10.99 7.65
CA ARG A 68 9.57 9.90 8.62
C ARG A 68 10.44 8.72 8.17
N GLY A 69 11.31 8.23 9.05
CA GLY A 69 12.17 7.06 8.77
C GLY A 69 12.84 7.16 7.39
N TRP A 70 12.72 6.10 6.59
CA TRP A 70 13.23 6.01 5.21
C TRP A 70 12.42 6.79 4.16
N GLY A 71 11.79 7.91 4.52
CA GLY A 71 10.91 8.67 3.63
C GLY A 71 9.51 8.07 3.47
N ALA A 72 9.07 7.25 4.42
CA ALA A 72 7.76 6.63 4.43
C ALA A 72 6.64 7.68 4.46
N VAL A 73 5.54 7.38 3.76
CA VAL A 73 4.34 8.23 3.72
C VAL A 73 3.16 7.41 4.21
N TYR A 74 2.35 7.97 5.11
CA TYR A 74 1.15 7.28 5.55
C TYR A 74 0.14 7.18 4.43
N ALA A 75 -0.53 6.02 4.36
CA ALA A 75 -1.53 5.76 3.36
C ALA A 75 -2.70 4.97 3.95
N LYS A 76 -3.90 5.30 3.50
CA LYS A 76 -5.06 4.41 3.56
C LYS A 76 -5.22 3.84 2.16
N ALA A 77 -4.92 2.55 2.02
CA ALA A 77 -5.01 1.83 0.76
C ALA A 77 -6.36 1.13 0.63
N LYS A 78 -6.82 0.98 -0.61
CA LYS A 78 -8.02 0.25 -1.00
C LYS A 78 -7.71 -0.60 -2.22
N VAL A 79 -8.25 -1.81 -2.20
CA VAL A 79 -8.34 -2.69 -3.38
C VAL A 79 -9.65 -3.44 -3.30
N LYS A 80 -10.42 -3.42 -4.40
CA LYS A 80 -11.77 -4.00 -4.44
C LYS A 80 -12.63 -3.52 -3.24
N LYS A 81 -13.08 -4.42 -2.35
CA LYS A 81 -13.91 -4.10 -1.17
C LYS A 81 -13.10 -3.82 0.09
N ASN A 82 -11.80 -4.15 0.11
CA ASN A 82 -10.96 -4.08 1.30
C ASN A 82 -10.19 -2.76 1.40
N GLU A 83 -10.13 -2.21 2.61
CA GLU A 83 -9.43 -0.97 2.94
C GLU A 83 -8.55 -1.16 4.17
N TRP A 84 -7.33 -0.62 4.16
CA TRP A 84 -6.42 -0.72 5.28
C TRP A 84 -5.49 0.49 5.40
N VAL A 85 -5.15 0.83 6.64
CA VAL A 85 -4.12 1.82 6.93
C VAL A 85 -2.74 1.15 6.94
N THR A 86 -1.79 1.78 6.27
CA THR A 86 -0.40 1.35 6.10
C THR A 86 0.52 2.55 5.85
N SER A 87 1.74 2.29 5.44
CA SER A 87 2.62 3.29 4.82
C SER A 87 3.09 2.78 3.45
N ILE A 88 3.31 3.71 2.53
CA ILE A 88 4.07 3.47 1.30
C ILE A 88 5.52 3.88 1.54
N PHE A 89 6.45 3.19 0.88
CA PHE A 89 7.88 3.38 1.08
C PHE A 89 8.56 3.69 -0.25
N PRO A 90 9.54 4.59 -0.31
CA PRO A 90 10.39 4.71 -1.49
C PRO A 90 11.05 3.37 -1.81
N ASP A 91 10.93 2.92 -3.06
CA ASP A 91 11.71 1.80 -3.57
C ASP A 91 13.16 2.25 -3.76
N ARG A 92 14.13 1.48 -3.28
CA ARG A 92 15.56 1.84 -3.46
C ARG A 92 16.06 1.50 -4.87
N HIS A 93 15.38 0.60 -5.56
CA HIS A 93 15.78 0.11 -6.88
C HIS A 93 15.03 0.80 -8.02
N SER A 94 14.08 1.67 -7.72
CA SER A 94 13.32 2.41 -8.74
C SER A 94 12.91 3.79 -8.22
N ALA A 95 12.50 4.70 -9.10
CA ALA A 95 12.01 6.03 -8.71
C ALA A 95 10.56 6.02 -8.18
N THR A 96 10.07 4.85 -7.72
CA THR A 96 8.67 4.65 -7.32
C THR A 96 8.50 4.48 -5.82
N TYR A 97 7.26 4.54 -5.35
CA TYR A 97 6.89 4.04 -4.03
C TYR A 97 6.33 2.62 -4.14
N ILE A 98 6.59 1.80 -3.12
CA ILE A 98 5.98 0.47 -2.94
C ILE A 98 4.90 0.51 -1.86
N LEU A 99 3.78 -0.14 -2.15
CA LEU A 99 2.65 -0.35 -1.26
C LEU A 99 2.69 -1.81 -0.76
N PRO A 100 2.97 -2.07 0.53
CA PRO A 100 2.91 -3.42 1.09
C PRO A 100 1.47 -3.95 1.11
N LEU A 101 1.32 -5.21 0.67
CA LEU A 101 0.04 -5.93 0.65
C LEU A 101 -0.02 -6.90 1.82
N LYS A 102 -0.88 -6.61 2.80
CA LYS A 102 -1.07 -7.45 3.99
C LYS A 102 -1.53 -8.85 3.59
N LYS A 103 -1.04 -9.86 4.32
CA LYS A 103 -1.37 -11.27 4.11
C LYS A 103 -2.88 -11.48 3.98
N GLU A 104 -3.64 -11.08 5.00
CA GLU A 104 -5.11 -11.21 5.06
C GLU A 104 -5.81 -10.64 3.82
N ILE A 105 -5.41 -9.44 3.39
CA ILE A 105 -5.99 -8.76 2.22
C ILE A 105 -5.68 -9.50 0.93
N ARG A 106 -4.47 -10.07 0.81
CA ARG A 106 -4.12 -10.87 -0.37
C ARG A 106 -5.00 -12.10 -0.52
N TYR A 107 -5.27 -12.80 0.57
CA TYR A 107 -6.14 -13.98 0.54
C TYR A 107 -7.59 -13.61 0.25
N GLU A 108 -8.13 -12.59 0.92
CA GLU A 108 -9.53 -12.19 0.74
C GLU A 108 -9.84 -11.63 -0.65
N GLU A 109 -8.87 -10.93 -1.26
CA GLU A 109 -9.04 -10.28 -2.57
C GLU A 109 -8.37 -11.04 -3.72
N ASN A 110 -7.82 -12.23 -3.46
CA ASN A 110 -7.14 -13.06 -4.46
C ASN A 110 -5.98 -12.32 -5.15
N LEU A 111 -5.19 -11.55 -4.39
CA LEU A 111 -4.08 -10.75 -4.89
C LEU A 111 -2.82 -11.60 -5.00
N TYR A 112 -2.68 -12.27 -6.14
CA TYR A 112 -1.56 -13.17 -6.42
C TYR A 112 -0.60 -12.60 -7.47
N ASP A 113 0.55 -13.26 -7.55
CA ASP A 113 1.74 -12.75 -8.22
C ASP A 113 1.53 -12.55 -9.71
N GLY A 114 2.06 -11.44 -10.24
CA GLY A 114 1.91 -11.05 -11.65
C GLY A 114 0.51 -10.54 -12.03
N SER A 115 -0.50 -10.73 -11.19
CA SER A 115 -1.86 -10.25 -11.46
C SER A 115 -1.97 -8.73 -11.24
N GLU A 116 -2.74 -8.06 -12.09
CA GLU A 116 -2.93 -6.62 -12.05
C GLU A 116 -4.25 -6.23 -11.38
N PHE A 117 -4.21 -5.22 -10.51
CA PHE A 117 -5.37 -4.72 -9.79
C PHE A 117 -5.42 -3.20 -9.77
N ASN A 118 -6.64 -2.65 -9.61
CA ASN A 118 -6.86 -1.23 -9.34
C ASN A 118 -6.72 -0.96 -7.84
N PHE A 119 -5.73 -0.15 -7.48
CA PHE A 119 -5.51 0.35 -6.14
C PHE A 119 -5.96 1.80 -6.02
N SER A 120 -6.41 2.19 -4.83
CA SER A 120 -6.54 3.57 -4.42
C SER A 120 -5.72 3.79 -3.16
N ILE A 121 -4.99 4.89 -3.08
CA ILE A 121 -4.29 5.32 -1.87
C ILE A 121 -4.72 6.73 -1.52
N GLU A 122 -5.13 6.96 -0.29
CA GLU A 122 -5.26 8.29 0.32
C GLU A 122 -4.03 8.50 1.21
N ILE A 123 -3.22 9.52 0.92
CA ILE A 123 -1.98 9.80 1.65
C ILE A 123 -2.08 11.03 2.53
N TRP A 124 -1.26 11.06 3.59
CA TRP A 124 -1.04 12.22 4.45
C TRP A 124 0.39 12.21 5.02
N PHE A 125 0.87 13.37 5.48
CA PHE A 125 2.24 13.60 5.93
C PHE A 125 2.31 14.06 7.38
#